data_AF-A0A930WCP0-F1
#
_entry.id   AF-A0A930WCP0-F1
#
_cell.length_a   1.000
_cell.length_b   1.000
_cell.length_c   1.000
_cell.angle_alpha   90.00
_cell.angle_beta   90.00
_cell.angle_gamma   90.00
#
_symmetry.space_group_name_H-M   'P 1'
#
loop_
_entity.id
_entity.type
_entity.pdbx_description
1 polymer ?
#
loop_
_entity_poly.entity_id
_entity_poly.type
_entity_poly.pdbx_seq_one_letter_code
_entity_poly.pdbx_strand_id
1 'polypeptide(L)'
;MSDDFSIFWRNNEQASALFYDLLARGEQDAYDDAFLAQLAAYREAGGDAAHADIFAAQYLLANGDAVSAAVCGERSYHRRPLAPITWQILAAAYKAQGHYVDALIMQGYLSSCFNVPIDLNLPREVLTQDVLDRLSVAMGKPSYAPIALFRMTYDKNRGLSSSATAFVGEFLPVSPMYPPYYVGVYT
;
A
#
# COMPACT_ATOMS: atom_id res chain seq x y z
N MET A 1 31.31 30.56 -1.79
CA MET A 1 30.36 29.55 -2.29
C MET A 1 28.98 30.14 -2.07
N SER A 2 28.37 30.65 -3.14
CA SER A 2 27.01 31.20 -3.06
C SER A 2 26.06 30.02 -3.14
N ASP A 3 25.47 29.64 -2.03
CA ASP A 3 24.34 28.71 -2.04
C ASP A 3 23.17 29.43 -2.69
N ASP A 4 22.94 29.11 -3.95
CA ASP A 4 21.86 29.69 -4.74
C ASP A 4 20.54 29.04 -4.33
N PHE A 5 19.99 29.51 -3.20
CA PHE A 5 18.69 29.10 -2.69
C PHE A 5 17.56 29.39 -3.70
N SER A 6 17.79 30.20 -4.74
CA SER A 6 16.80 30.44 -5.78
C SER A 6 16.48 29.18 -6.59
N ILE A 7 17.46 28.28 -6.78
CA ILE A 7 17.27 26.98 -7.45
C ILE A 7 16.38 26.07 -6.60
N PHE A 8 16.57 26.06 -5.28
CA PHE A 8 15.74 25.27 -4.35
C PHE A 8 14.27 25.71 -4.40
N TRP A 9 14.02 27.02 -4.38
CA TRP A 9 12.65 27.56 -4.46
C TRP A 9 12.00 27.36 -5.84
N ARG A 10 12.75 27.56 -6.94
CA ARG A 10 12.25 27.32 -8.31
C ARG A 10 11.97 25.85 -8.59
N ASN A 11 12.84 24.95 -8.14
CA ASN A 11 12.61 23.52 -8.24
C ASN A 11 11.36 23.11 -7.46
N ASN A 12 11.08 23.74 -6.32
CA ASN A 12 9.85 23.48 -5.59
C ASN A 12 8.60 23.90 -6.38
N GLU A 13 8.58 25.09 -7.00
CA GLU A 13 7.45 25.52 -7.83
C GLU A 13 7.27 24.66 -9.08
N GLN A 14 8.36 24.38 -9.82
CA GLN A 14 8.32 23.54 -11.02
C GLN A 14 7.91 22.10 -10.70
N ALA A 15 8.55 21.46 -9.71
CA ALA A 15 8.20 20.11 -9.30
C ALA A 15 6.78 20.03 -8.74
N SER A 16 6.32 21.05 -8.02
CA SER A 16 4.93 21.15 -7.55
C SER A 16 3.94 21.21 -8.71
N ALA A 17 4.18 22.05 -9.72
CA ALA A 17 3.34 22.12 -10.91
C ALA A 17 3.29 20.78 -11.67
N LEU A 18 4.46 20.15 -11.86
CA LEU A 18 4.57 18.82 -12.49
C LEU A 18 3.83 17.75 -11.67
N PHE A 19 3.90 17.81 -10.34
CA PHE A 19 3.18 16.90 -9.44
C PHE A 19 1.66 17.03 -9.62
N TYR A 20 1.12 18.24 -9.63
CA TYR A 20 -0.32 18.45 -9.80
C TYR A 20 -0.80 18.10 -11.21
N ASP A 21 0.01 18.30 -12.24
CA ASP A 21 -0.30 17.85 -13.60
C ASP A 21 -0.36 16.31 -13.67
N LEU A 22 0.61 15.61 -13.08
CA LEU A 22 0.60 14.15 -12.98
C LEU A 22 -0.60 13.63 -12.18
N LEU A 23 -0.94 14.30 -11.08
CA LEU A 23 -2.11 13.95 -10.27
C LEU A 23 -3.40 14.09 -11.09
N ALA A 24 -3.59 15.22 -11.77
CA ALA A 24 -4.79 15.47 -12.59
C ALA A 24 -4.92 14.46 -13.74
N ARG A 25 -3.80 14.05 -14.36
CA ARG A 25 -3.80 12.99 -15.39
C ARG A 25 -4.16 11.63 -14.79
N GLY A 26 -3.62 11.31 -13.61
CA GLY A 26 -3.95 10.08 -12.90
C GLY A 26 -5.43 10.01 -12.52
N GLU A 27 -6.04 11.13 -12.11
CA GLU A 27 -7.49 11.22 -11.84
C GLU A 27 -8.36 11.03 -13.08
N GLN A 28 -7.81 11.26 -14.28
CA GLN A 28 -8.49 11.06 -15.56
C GLN A 28 -8.17 9.70 -16.20
N ASP A 29 -7.44 8.82 -15.49
CA ASP A 29 -6.90 7.57 -16.01
C ASP A 29 -6.06 7.75 -17.30
N ALA A 30 -5.45 8.93 -17.48
CA ALA A 30 -4.66 9.28 -18.65
C ALA A 30 -3.19 8.84 -18.50
N TYR A 31 -2.96 7.53 -18.64
CA TYR A 31 -1.64 6.89 -18.49
C TYR A 31 -0.98 6.62 -19.85
N ASP A 32 -0.76 7.69 -20.62
CA ASP A 32 -0.16 7.67 -21.96
C ASP A 32 1.33 8.07 -21.97
N ASP A 33 1.93 8.15 -23.16
CA ASP A 33 3.33 8.58 -23.31
C ASP A 33 3.57 10.01 -22.78
N ALA A 34 2.54 10.86 -22.80
CA ALA A 34 2.63 12.21 -22.24
C ALA A 34 2.72 12.18 -20.70
N PHE A 35 1.99 11.28 -20.05
CA PHE A 35 2.15 11.00 -18.62
C PHE A 35 3.59 10.57 -18.29
N LEU A 36 4.15 9.65 -19.07
CA LEU A 36 5.50 9.14 -18.84
C LEU A 36 6.56 10.24 -19.04
N ALA A 37 6.40 11.09 -20.06
CA ALA A 37 7.26 12.24 -20.30
C ALA A 37 7.20 13.25 -19.12
N GLN A 38 6.00 13.50 -18.61
CA GLN A 38 5.81 14.38 -17.46
C GLN A 38 6.43 13.80 -16.17
N LEU A 39 6.34 12.49 -15.99
CA LEU A 39 6.96 11.80 -14.86
C LEU A 39 8.49 11.87 -14.92
N ALA A 40 9.08 11.77 -16.12
CA ALA A 40 10.51 11.96 -16.30
C ALA A 40 10.91 13.40 -15.94
N ALA A 41 10.18 14.41 -16.44
CA ALA A 41 10.41 15.81 -16.11
C ALA A 41 10.30 16.08 -14.59
N TYR A 42 9.33 15.46 -13.91
CA TYR A 42 9.16 15.57 -12.46
C TYR A 42 10.38 15.04 -11.70
N ARG A 43 10.95 13.92 -12.14
CA ARG A 43 12.17 13.35 -11.54
C ARG A 43 13.39 14.25 -11.76
N GLU A 44 13.55 14.79 -12.97
CA GLU A 44 14.65 15.71 -13.30
C GLU A 44 14.57 17.02 -12.52
N ALA A 45 13.36 17.53 -12.29
CA ALA A 45 13.12 18.73 -11.49
C ALA A 45 13.35 18.53 -9.97
N GLY A 46 13.79 17.34 -9.54
CA GLY A 46 14.03 17.02 -8.12
C GLY A 46 12.75 16.69 -7.34
N GLY A 47 11.72 16.18 -8.02
CA GLY A 47 10.51 15.68 -7.38
C GLY A 47 10.76 14.60 -6.33
N ASP A 48 9.83 14.47 -5.38
CA ASP A 48 9.95 13.49 -4.30
C ASP A 48 9.91 12.06 -4.85
N ALA A 49 10.91 11.27 -4.47
CA ALA A 49 11.09 9.92 -4.99
C ALA A 49 9.93 8.96 -4.63
N ALA A 50 9.26 9.15 -3.50
CA ALA A 50 8.12 8.31 -3.12
C ALA A 50 6.90 8.61 -4.00
N HIS A 51 6.63 9.89 -4.31
CA HIS A 51 5.59 10.28 -5.26
C HIS A 51 5.93 9.84 -6.69
N ALA A 52 7.18 9.99 -7.12
CA ALA A 52 7.60 9.55 -8.45
C ALA A 52 7.47 8.02 -8.62
N ASP A 53 7.63 7.25 -7.55
CA ASP A 53 7.39 5.80 -7.56
C ASP A 53 5.90 5.45 -7.55
N ILE A 54 5.05 6.25 -6.88
CA ILE A 54 3.58 6.09 -6.94
C ILE A 54 3.08 6.30 -8.37
N PHE A 55 3.45 7.42 -9.01
CA PHE A 55 3.04 7.70 -10.39
C PHE A 55 3.56 6.66 -11.37
N ALA A 56 4.80 6.19 -11.21
CA ALA A 56 5.33 5.10 -12.02
C ALA A 56 4.49 3.82 -11.87
N ALA A 57 4.15 3.45 -10.63
CA ALA A 57 3.37 2.25 -10.36
C ALA A 57 1.95 2.34 -10.93
N GLN A 58 1.31 3.51 -10.87
CA GLN A 58 0.01 3.74 -11.49
C GLN A 58 0.05 3.55 -13.01
N TYR A 59 1.03 4.19 -13.68
CA TYR A 59 1.23 4.04 -15.12
C TYR A 59 1.46 2.58 -15.52
N LEU A 60 2.31 1.86 -14.78
CA LEU A 60 2.63 0.45 -15.04
C LEU A 60 1.40 -0.45 -14.85
N LEU A 61 0.60 -0.22 -13.81
CA LEU A 61 -0.66 -0.96 -13.61
C LEU A 61 -1.65 -0.73 -14.74
N ALA A 62 -1.84 0.51 -15.16
CA ALA A 62 -2.76 0.86 -16.25
C ALA A 62 -2.36 0.18 -17.57
N ASN A 63 -1.06 -0.01 -17.79
CA ASN A 63 -0.51 -0.70 -18.96
C ASN A 63 -0.34 -2.22 -18.77
N GLY A 64 -0.81 -2.79 -17.65
CA GLY A 64 -0.82 -4.23 -17.40
C GLY A 64 0.51 -4.82 -16.89
N ASP A 65 1.52 -4.01 -16.59
CA ASP A 65 2.78 -4.45 -15.98
C ASP A 65 2.69 -4.45 -14.45
N ALA A 66 1.96 -5.43 -13.92
CA ALA A 66 1.75 -5.58 -12.48
C ALA A 66 3.04 -5.87 -11.70
N VAL A 67 4.03 -6.53 -12.32
CA VAL A 67 5.29 -6.90 -11.68
C VAL A 67 6.13 -5.66 -11.44
N SER A 68 6.36 -4.84 -12.47
CA SER A 68 7.12 -3.60 -12.32
C SER A 68 6.38 -2.59 -11.44
N ALA A 69 5.05 -2.58 -11.49
CA ALA A 69 4.24 -1.74 -10.62
C ALA A 69 4.44 -2.10 -9.14
N ALA A 70 4.47 -3.39 -8.79
CA ALA A 70 4.73 -3.83 -7.42
C ALA A 70 6.10 -3.33 -6.93
N VAL A 71 7.15 -3.44 -7.75
CA VAL A 71 8.49 -2.94 -7.40
C VAL A 71 8.47 -1.45 -7.09
N CYS A 72 7.82 -0.64 -7.93
CA CYS A 72 7.71 0.81 -7.68
C CYS A 72 6.87 1.10 -6.44
N GLY A 73 5.74 0.40 -6.27
CA GLY A 73 4.87 0.49 -5.10
C GLY A 73 5.59 0.15 -3.79
N GLU A 74 6.38 -0.92 -3.76
CA GLU A 74 7.16 -1.37 -2.61
C GLU A 74 8.23 -0.35 -2.22
N ARG A 75 8.95 0.21 -3.20
CA ARG A 75 9.90 1.31 -2.93
C ARG A 75 9.21 2.52 -2.31
N SER A 76 8.04 2.91 -2.82
CA SER A 76 7.26 3.99 -2.23
C SER A 76 6.79 3.64 -0.82
N TYR A 77 6.32 2.41 -0.63
CA TYR A 77 5.83 1.90 0.66
C TYR A 77 6.92 1.91 1.72
N HIS A 78 8.15 1.50 1.40
CA HIS A 78 9.28 1.57 2.32
C HIS A 78 9.64 3.01 2.73
N ARG A 79 9.45 3.99 1.83
CA ARG A 79 9.70 5.41 2.14
C ARG A 79 8.54 6.06 2.91
N ARG A 80 7.30 5.70 2.57
CA ARG A 80 6.07 6.26 3.13
C ARG A 80 5.03 5.16 3.37
N PRO A 81 5.12 4.42 4.49
CA PRO A 81 4.25 3.28 4.74
C PRO A 81 2.77 3.62 4.92
N LEU A 82 2.43 4.86 5.23
CA LEU A 82 1.06 5.31 5.54
C LEU A 82 0.35 6.00 4.36
N ALA A 83 0.88 5.89 3.15
CA ALA A 83 0.27 6.44 1.95
C ALA A 83 -0.86 5.51 1.43
N PRO A 84 -2.14 5.95 1.42
CA PRO A 84 -3.27 5.07 1.05
C PRO A 84 -3.18 4.62 -0.40
N ILE A 85 -2.77 5.52 -1.30
CA ILE A 85 -2.61 5.23 -2.71
C ILE A 85 -1.59 4.12 -2.96
N THR A 86 -0.52 4.06 -2.15
CA THR A 86 0.48 3.00 -2.24
C THR A 86 -0.12 1.64 -1.88
N TRP A 87 -0.97 1.56 -0.86
CA TRP A 87 -1.67 0.31 -0.53
C TRP A 87 -2.66 -0.11 -1.62
N GLN A 88 -3.35 0.84 -2.26
CA GLN A 88 -4.27 0.54 -3.37
C GLN A 88 -3.52 -0.05 -4.56
N ILE A 89 -2.41 0.58 -4.94
CA ILE A 89 -1.53 0.12 -6.02
C ILE A 89 -0.98 -1.27 -5.71
N LEU A 90 -0.45 -1.48 -4.50
CA LEU A 90 0.09 -2.79 -4.10
C LEU A 90 -1.00 -3.86 -4.04
N ALA A 91 -2.20 -3.55 -3.54
CA ALA A 91 -3.32 -4.47 -3.56
C ALA A 91 -3.67 -4.91 -4.98
N ALA A 92 -3.75 -3.96 -5.92
CA ALA A 92 -4.02 -4.25 -7.33
C ALA A 92 -2.89 -5.05 -8.00
N ALA A 93 -1.64 -4.63 -7.79
CA ALA A 93 -0.45 -5.27 -8.36
C ALA A 93 -0.29 -6.72 -7.88
N TYR A 94 -0.41 -6.97 -6.57
CA TYR A 94 -0.33 -8.31 -6.00
C TYR A 94 -1.48 -9.19 -6.46
N LYS A 95 -2.71 -8.65 -6.54
CA LYS A 95 -3.87 -9.39 -7.04
C LYS A 95 -3.67 -9.82 -8.49
N ALA A 96 -3.18 -8.93 -9.35
CA ALA A 96 -2.90 -9.24 -10.75
C ALA A 96 -1.80 -10.32 -10.93
N GLN A 97 -0.87 -10.41 -9.98
CA GLN A 97 0.16 -11.46 -9.94
C GLN A 97 -0.30 -12.77 -9.28
N GLY A 98 -1.51 -12.82 -8.73
CA GLY A 98 -2.01 -13.98 -7.97
C GLY A 98 -1.48 -14.08 -6.54
N HIS A 99 -0.79 -13.04 -6.03
CA HIS A 99 -0.36 -12.93 -4.64
C HIS A 99 -1.53 -12.46 -3.76
N TYR A 100 -2.59 -13.27 -3.69
CA TYR A 100 -3.86 -12.90 -3.07
C TYR A 100 -3.75 -12.60 -1.57
N VAL A 101 -2.84 -13.25 -0.84
CA VAL A 101 -2.63 -13.00 0.59
C VAL A 101 -2.12 -11.58 0.81
N ASP A 102 -1.06 -11.17 0.09
CA ASP A 102 -0.47 -9.85 0.27
C ASP A 102 -1.41 -8.75 -0.23
N ALA A 103 -2.17 -9.02 -1.29
CA ALA A 103 -3.24 -8.14 -1.74
C ALA A 103 -4.32 -7.93 -0.65
N LEU A 104 -4.72 -9.01 0.03
CA LEU A 104 -5.71 -8.97 1.11
C LEU A 104 -5.20 -8.18 2.33
N ILE A 105 -3.91 -8.29 2.66
CA ILE A 105 -3.31 -7.50 3.76
C ILE A 105 -3.29 -6.01 3.43
N MET A 106 -2.93 -5.62 2.20
CA MET A 106 -2.98 -4.22 1.77
C MET A 106 -4.41 -3.66 1.84
N GLN A 107 -5.41 -4.45 1.45
CA GLN A 107 -6.83 -4.10 1.62
C GLN A 107 -7.23 -3.98 3.09
N GLY A 108 -6.68 -4.81 3.98
CA GLY A 108 -6.89 -4.70 5.42
C GLY A 108 -6.46 -3.34 5.98
N TYR A 109 -5.28 -2.86 5.59
CA TYR A 109 -4.80 -1.53 5.99
C TYR A 109 -5.71 -0.41 5.46
N LEU A 110 -6.13 -0.50 4.21
CA LEU A 110 -7.07 0.46 3.61
C LEU A 110 -8.42 0.47 4.34
N SER A 111 -8.92 -0.70 4.71
CA SER A 111 -10.19 -0.82 5.43
C SER A 111 -10.10 -0.26 6.84
N SER A 112 -9.04 -0.60 7.59
CA SER A 112 -8.83 -0.08 8.96
C SER A 112 -8.67 1.43 9.01
N CYS A 113 -7.83 2.00 8.14
CA CYS A 113 -7.46 3.41 8.20
C CYS A 113 -8.43 4.34 7.44
N PHE A 114 -9.05 3.84 6.37
CA PHE A 114 -9.82 4.66 5.42
C PHE A 114 -11.23 4.12 5.13
N ASN A 115 -11.68 3.06 5.82
CA ASN A 115 -12.99 2.44 5.62
C ASN A 115 -13.27 1.98 4.18
N VAL A 116 -12.22 1.64 3.42
CA VAL A 116 -12.38 1.03 2.10
C VAL A 116 -12.87 -0.41 2.27
N PRO A 117 -13.94 -0.84 1.58
CA PRO A 117 -14.42 -2.22 1.66
C PRO A 117 -13.38 -3.23 1.17
N ILE A 118 -13.32 -4.39 1.81
CA ILE A 118 -12.48 -5.51 1.35
C ILE A 118 -13.17 -6.20 0.18
N ASP A 119 -12.46 -6.33 -0.94
CA ASP A 119 -12.85 -7.15 -2.08
C ASP A 119 -12.42 -8.61 -1.87
N LEU A 120 -13.42 -9.49 -1.81
CA LEU A 120 -13.23 -10.93 -1.62
C LEU A 120 -13.20 -11.71 -2.95
N ASN A 121 -12.89 -11.06 -4.07
CA ASN A 121 -12.60 -11.68 -5.35
C ASN A 121 -11.20 -12.33 -5.34
N LEU A 122 -11.09 -13.44 -4.61
CA LEU A 122 -9.90 -14.28 -4.45
C LEU A 122 -10.32 -15.74 -4.22
N PRO A 123 -9.47 -16.74 -4.55
CA PRO A 123 -9.78 -18.15 -4.32
C PRO A 123 -10.02 -18.44 -2.83
N ARG A 124 -11.10 -19.17 -2.51
CA ARG A 124 -11.53 -19.36 -1.10
C ARG A 124 -10.52 -20.13 -0.28
N GLU A 125 -9.70 -20.94 -0.93
CA GLU A 125 -8.62 -21.74 -0.35
C GLU A 125 -7.52 -20.87 0.28
N VAL A 126 -7.42 -19.61 -0.15
CA VAL A 126 -6.48 -18.63 0.42
C VAL A 126 -6.89 -18.19 1.83
N LEU A 127 -8.17 -18.27 2.19
CA LEU A 127 -8.70 -17.82 3.49
C LEU A 127 -8.48 -18.88 4.59
N THR A 128 -7.22 -19.27 4.79
CA THR A 128 -6.81 -20.12 5.91
C THR A 128 -6.86 -19.34 7.22
N GLN A 129 -6.82 -20.06 8.35
CA GLN A 129 -6.80 -19.43 9.68
C GLN A 129 -5.61 -18.48 9.84
N ASP A 130 -4.42 -18.86 9.36
CA ASP A 130 -3.22 -18.02 9.38
C ASP A 130 -3.42 -16.68 8.63
N VAL A 131 -4.04 -16.75 7.44
CA VAL A 131 -4.33 -15.55 6.63
C VAL A 131 -5.36 -14.66 7.31
N LEU A 132 -6.39 -15.25 7.92
CA LEU A 132 -7.39 -14.50 8.69
C LEU A 132 -6.78 -13.86 9.94
N ASP A 133 -5.83 -14.53 10.58
CA ASP A 133 -5.10 -13.99 11.72
C ASP A 133 -4.22 -12.79 11.29
N ARG A 134 -3.48 -12.92 10.18
CA ARG A 134 -2.72 -11.79 9.59
C ARG A 134 -3.63 -10.62 9.21
N LEU A 135 -4.80 -10.91 8.63
CA LEU A 135 -5.79 -9.88 8.31
C LEU A 135 -6.35 -9.21 9.57
N SER A 136 -6.54 -9.96 10.66
CA SER A 136 -6.98 -9.41 11.95
C SER A 136 -6.00 -8.37 12.50
N VAL A 137 -4.70 -8.61 12.33
CA VAL A 137 -3.66 -7.62 12.68
C VAL A 137 -3.70 -6.41 11.76
N ALA A 138 -3.80 -6.62 10.44
CA ALA A 138 -3.88 -5.53 9.46
C ALA A 138 -5.12 -4.63 9.68
N MET A 139 -6.22 -5.23 10.14
CA MET A 139 -7.48 -4.56 10.48
C MET A 139 -7.48 -3.94 11.89
N GLY A 140 -6.39 -4.10 12.65
CA GLY A 140 -6.21 -3.51 13.98
C GLY A 140 -5.92 -2.01 13.94
N LYS A 141 -5.87 -1.37 15.13
CA LYS A 141 -5.51 0.05 15.23
C LYS A 141 -3.99 0.23 15.22
N PRO A 142 -3.45 1.08 14.34
CA PRO A 142 -1.99 1.25 14.16
C PRO A 142 -1.29 1.96 15.34
N SER A 143 -2.03 2.61 16.25
CA SER A 143 -1.49 3.37 17.38
C SER A 143 -1.21 2.53 18.65
N TYR A 144 -1.50 1.23 18.61
CA TYR A 144 -1.25 0.31 19.72
C TYR A 144 -0.10 -0.64 19.37
N ALA A 145 0.38 -1.42 20.34
CA ALA A 145 1.08 -2.67 20.03
C ALA A 145 0.28 -3.47 18.98
N PRO A 146 0.88 -4.37 18.19
CA PRO A 146 0.17 -5.18 17.19
C PRO A 146 -0.86 -6.13 17.85
N ILE A 147 -1.96 -5.58 18.35
CA ILE A 147 -3.09 -6.27 18.95
C ILE A 147 -4.24 -6.19 17.95
N ALA A 148 -4.76 -7.35 17.57
CA ALA A 148 -6.04 -7.39 16.88
C ALA A 148 -7.14 -6.99 17.87
N LEU A 149 -7.87 -5.93 17.54
CA LEU A 149 -9.10 -5.56 18.27
C LEU A 149 -10.25 -6.49 17.89
N PHE A 150 -10.23 -6.98 16.66
CA PHE A 150 -11.21 -7.90 16.13
C PHE A 150 -10.50 -9.09 15.46
N ARG A 151 -11.00 -10.29 15.74
CA ARG A 151 -10.67 -11.50 14.96
C ARG A 151 -11.52 -11.52 13.70
N MET A 152 -10.86 -11.69 12.57
CA MET A 152 -11.49 -11.93 11.29
C MET A 152 -11.78 -13.41 11.13
N THR A 153 -12.98 -13.72 10.64
CA THR A 153 -13.43 -15.08 10.37
C THR A 153 -14.10 -15.12 9.01
N TYR A 154 -14.05 -16.26 8.34
CA TYR A 154 -14.73 -16.46 7.07
C TYR A 154 -15.61 -17.71 7.14
N ASP A 155 -16.89 -17.53 6.78
CA ASP A 155 -17.83 -18.61 6.55
C ASP A 155 -18.47 -18.47 5.16
N LYS A 156 -18.82 -19.59 4.51
CA LYS A 156 -19.36 -19.57 3.15
C LYS A 156 -20.73 -18.88 3.07
N ASN A 157 -21.57 -19.00 4.11
CA ASN A 157 -22.91 -18.43 4.12
C ASN A 157 -22.91 -16.97 4.62
N ARG A 158 -22.05 -16.66 5.61
CA ARG A 158 -21.99 -15.34 6.23
C ARG A 158 -20.98 -14.39 5.57
N GLY A 159 -20.01 -14.91 4.83
CA GLY A 159 -18.89 -14.14 4.28
C GLY A 159 -17.83 -13.80 5.33
N LEU A 160 -17.01 -12.80 5.03
CA LEU A 160 -16.01 -12.28 5.98
C LEU A 160 -16.72 -11.52 7.11
N SER A 161 -16.41 -11.85 8.36
CA SER A 161 -17.00 -11.21 9.54
C SER A 161 -15.97 -11.01 10.65
N SER A 162 -16.23 -10.04 11.54
CA SER A 162 -15.34 -9.68 12.63
C SER A 162 -16.00 -9.88 14.00
N SER A 163 -15.20 -10.23 15.01
CA SER A 163 -15.65 -10.35 16.41
C SER A 163 -14.62 -9.74 17.38
N ALA A 164 -15.07 -9.00 18.39
CA ALA A 164 -14.19 -8.33 19.34
C ALA A 164 -13.47 -9.35 20.25
N THR A 165 -12.21 -9.67 19.93
CA THR A 165 -11.38 -10.66 20.63
C THR A 165 -9.91 -10.40 20.29
N ALA A 166 -9.01 -10.59 21.25
CA ALA A 166 -7.55 -10.43 21.09
C ALA A 166 -6.82 -11.79 20.94
N PHE A 167 -5.57 -11.76 20.50
CA PHE A 167 -4.65 -12.91 20.61
C PHE A 167 -4.14 -12.99 22.06
N VAL A 168 -4.63 -13.97 22.84
CA VAL A 168 -4.28 -14.12 24.26
C VAL A 168 -3.68 -15.49 24.49
N GLY A 169 -2.41 -15.54 24.92
CA GLY A 169 -1.66 -16.79 25.09
C GLY A 169 -1.19 -17.42 23.77
N GLU A 170 -1.24 -16.65 22.67
CA GLU A 170 -0.88 -17.08 21.32
C GLU A 170 0.20 -16.16 20.74
N PHE A 171 0.96 -16.65 19.76
CA PHE A 171 1.90 -15.81 19.01
C PHE A 171 1.16 -14.91 18.02
N LEU A 172 1.63 -13.68 17.86
CA LEU A 172 1.12 -12.80 16.83
C LEU A 172 1.51 -13.33 15.44
N PRO A 173 0.58 -13.31 14.47
CA PRO A 173 0.87 -13.74 13.13
C PRO A 173 1.89 -12.78 12.49
N VAL A 174 2.90 -13.34 11.84
CA VAL A 174 3.99 -12.58 11.22
C VAL A 174 3.82 -12.59 9.72
N SER A 175 3.82 -11.41 9.09
CA SER A 175 3.93 -11.31 7.64
C SER A 175 5.38 -11.53 7.22
N PRO A 176 5.67 -12.35 6.21
CA PRO A 176 7.04 -12.56 5.72
C PRO A 176 7.68 -11.27 5.17
N MET A 177 6.89 -10.24 4.89
CA MET A 177 7.35 -8.92 4.45
C MET A 177 8.03 -8.10 5.56
N TYR A 178 7.82 -8.43 6.85
CA TYR A 178 8.40 -7.70 7.97
C TYR A 178 9.17 -8.63 8.91
N PRO A 179 10.19 -8.11 9.61
CA PRO A 179 10.79 -8.85 10.71
C PRO A 179 9.73 -9.18 11.78
N PRO A 180 9.85 -10.34 12.46
CA PRO A 180 8.91 -10.74 13.49
C PRO A 180 8.84 -9.68 14.60
N TYR A 181 7.64 -9.50 15.14
CA TYR A 181 7.47 -8.66 16.32
C TYR A 181 8.20 -9.33 17.49
N TYR A 182 9.29 -8.72 17.96
CA TYR A 182 9.91 -9.11 19.22
C TYR A 182 9.03 -8.63 20.36
N VAL A 183 8.07 -9.45 20.77
CA VAL A 183 7.30 -9.22 21.99
C VAL A 183 8.10 -9.85 23.13
N GLY A 184 8.62 -9.00 24.03
CA GLY A 184 9.32 -9.48 25.22
C GLY A 184 8.37 -10.31 26.07
N VAL A 185 8.55 -11.64 26.07
CA VAL A 185 7.87 -12.52 27.01
C VAL A 185 8.65 -12.42 28.32
N TYR A 186 8.17 -11.59 29.25
CA TYR A 186 8.59 -11.74 30.64
C TYR A 186 7.91 -13.00 31.18
N THR A 187 8.71 -14.04 31.37
CA THR A 187 8.33 -15.28 32.06
C THR A 187 8.12 -15.05 33.54
#